data_AF-A0A150XN75-F1
#
_entry.id   AF-A0A150XN75-F1
#
_cell.length_a   1.000
_cell.length_b   1.000
_cell.length_c   1.000
_cell.angle_alpha   90.00
_cell.angle_beta   90.00
_cell.angle_gamma   90.00
#
_symmetry.space_group_name_H-M   'P 1'
#
loop_
_entity.id
_entity.type
_entity.pdbx_description
1 polymer ?
#
loop_
_entity_poly.entity_id
_entity_poly.type
_entity_poly.pdbx_seq_one_letter_code
_entity_poly.pdbx_strand_id
1 'polypeptide(L)'
;MRKITFYISIICIIGLGSCTSYTTDKEIRTSIEKDIAYLADDKLEGRAIGTEGEQLAAEYIAAAFKKYGLEPKGTDGYMQPFNVKKATNPHEEAVIGDAEGGITGRNVVGYIDNGAENTVVIGAHFDHLGYGEEGSLYRGDKAIHNGADDNASGTAAMIQLARILKNKGKDKNYLFMAFSGEENGLWGSNYFSKNSTIDLGSVDYMINIDMVGRMNEEKTLAINGVGTSPVWMDKIEAANTDTLKLVTSESGIGPSDHTSFYLQDLPVLHFFTGQHEDYHRPSDDANKINYHGIVKVVRLIERLVLSLDQEEKIAFTKTKDESGDSPRFTVSLGVVPDYLYDGQGMRIDGVSEDKPAQKAGMQKGDIVMKLGDSTIVDMMSYMRALAAFQLGDETKVEFKRGEELKTVDIKF
;
A
#
# COMPACT_ATOMS: atom_id res chain seq x y z
N MET A 1 -30.33 24.59 -76.91
CA MET A 1 -29.29 23.97 -76.04
C MET A 1 -29.13 24.82 -74.77
N ARG A 2 -29.75 24.41 -73.65
CA ARG A 2 -29.56 25.04 -72.34
C ARG A 2 -28.45 24.28 -71.59
N LYS A 3 -27.40 24.99 -71.17
CA LYS A 3 -26.35 24.43 -70.30
C LYS A 3 -26.84 24.51 -68.85
N ILE A 4 -26.92 23.35 -68.19
CA ILE A 4 -27.23 23.21 -66.77
C ILE A 4 -25.89 23.16 -66.03
N THR A 5 -25.64 24.13 -65.16
CA THR A 5 -24.47 24.18 -64.29
C THR A 5 -24.81 23.48 -62.98
N PHE A 6 -24.18 22.35 -62.70
CA PHE A 6 -24.33 21.60 -61.44
C PHE A 6 -23.39 22.20 -60.39
N TYR A 7 -23.94 22.73 -59.29
CA TYR A 7 -23.18 23.08 -58.10
C TYR A 7 -23.08 21.85 -57.19
N ILE A 8 -21.87 21.28 -57.08
CA ILE A 8 -21.56 20.24 -56.09
C ILE A 8 -21.26 20.95 -54.77
N SER A 9 -22.18 20.87 -53.81
CA SER A 9 -21.91 21.29 -52.44
C SER A 9 -21.11 20.20 -51.73
N ILE A 10 -19.85 20.51 -51.41
CA ILE A 10 -18.99 19.67 -50.57
C ILE A 10 -19.45 19.87 -49.12
N ILE A 11 -20.16 18.86 -48.59
CA ILE A 11 -20.45 18.77 -47.15
C ILE A 11 -19.17 18.27 -46.47
N CYS A 12 -18.45 19.18 -45.82
CA CYS A 12 -17.38 18.85 -44.90
C CYS A 12 -18.00 18.25 -43.63
N ILE A 13 -17.97 16.91 -43.52
CA ILE A 13 -18.26 16.21 -42.27
C ILE A 13 -17.05 16.45 -41.36
N ILE A 14 -17.18 17.44 -40.46
CA ILE A 14 -16.25 17.61 -39.35
C ILE A 14 -16.56 16.47 -38.37
N GLY A 15 -15.80 15.39 -38.45
CA GLY A 15 -15.78 14.36 -37.42
C GLY A 15 -15.27 14.96 -36.12
N LEU A 16 -16.18 15.32 -35.21
CA LEU A 16 -15.87 15.52 -33.80
C LEU A 16 -15.55 14.14 -33.20
N GLY A 17 -14.34 13.65 -33.46
CA GLY A 17 -13.76 12.63 -32.62
C GLY A 17 -13.50 13.27 -31.27
N SER A 18 -14.31 12.93 -30.26
CA SER A 18 -13.91 13.12 -28.87
C SER A 18 -12.63 12.34 -28.67
N CYS A 19 -11.48 13.01 -28.81
CA CYS A 19 -10.22 12.51 -28.30
C CYS A 19 -10.34 12.54 -26.77
N THR A 20 -10.89 11.48 -26.18
CA THR A 20 -10.57 11.15 -24.80
C THR A 20 -9.08 10.84 -24.78
N SER A 21 -8.27 11.85 -24.46
CA SER A 21 -6.84 11.70 -24.28
C SER A 21 -6.63 10.68 -23.16
N TYR A 22 -6.20 9.47 -23.54
CA TYR A 22 -5.76 8.46 -22.61
C TYR A 22 -4.48 8.96 -21.94
N THR A 23 -4.44 9.01 -20.60
CA THR A 23 -3.20 9.33 -19.87
C THR A 23 -2.16 8.27 -20.21
N THR A 24 -1.07 8.64 -20.86
CA THR A 24 -0.03 7.71 -21.31
C THR A 24 0.86 7.23 -20.16
N ASP A 25 1.52 6.08 -20.31
CA ASP A 25 2.46 5.55 -19.29
C ASP A 25 3.59 6.53 -18.97
N LYS A 26 4.05 7.29 -19.98
CA LYS A 26 5.05 8.34 -19.79
C LYS A 26 4.53 9.48 -18.90
N GLU A 27 3.28 9.90 -19.11
CA GLU A 27 2.65 10.96 -18.30
C GLU A 27 2.38 10.49 -16.87
N ILE A 28 1.94 9.24 -16.69
CA ILE A 28 1.78 8.62 -15.37
C ILE A 28 3.13 8.61 -14.65
N ARG A 29 4.16 8.02 -15.28
CA ARG A 29 5.51 7.95 -14.69
C ARG A 29 6.05 9.32 -14.28
N THR A 30 5.96 10.30 -15.18
CA THR A 30 6.47 11.67 -14.91
C THR A 30 5.73 12.32 -13.73
N SER A 31 4.43 12.04 -13.60
CA SER A 31 3.63 12.58 -12.50
C SER A 31 3.97 11.87 -11.18
N ILE A 32 4.12 10.54 -11.18
CA ILE A 32 4.56 9.76 -10.01
C ILE A 32 5.94 10.21 -9.55
N GLU A 33 6.91 10.39 -10.46
CA GLU A 33 8.24 10.90 -10.13
C GLU A 33 8.17 12.23 -9.40
N LYS A 34 7.32 13.14 -9.87
CA LYS A 34 7.09 14.43 -9.22
C LYS A 34 6.42 14.27 -7.85
N ASP A 35 5.39 13.45 -7.76
CA ASP A 35 4.60 13.27 -6.53
C ASP A 35 5.48 12.64 -5.43
N ILE A 36 6.22 11.58 -5.74
CA ILE A 36 7.16 10.94 -4.81
C ILE A 36 8.29 11.90 -4.43
N ALA A 37 8.87 12.62 -5.39
CA ALA A 37 9.95 13.58 -5.09
C ALA A 37 9.49 14.72 -4.17
N TYR A 38 8.20 15.08 -4.16
CA TYR A 38 7.68 16.03 -3.20
C TYR A 38 7.38 15.39 -1.84
N LEU A 39 6.68 14.24 -1.86
CA LEU A 39 6.22 13.58 -0.64
C LEU A 39 7.40 13.10 0.19
N ALA A 40 8.45 12.56 -0.43
CA ALA A 40 9.67 12.06 0.20
C ALA A 40 10.79 13.11 0.30
N ASP A 41 10.47 14.40 0.25
CA ASP A 41 11.42 15.49 0.40
C ASP A 41 11.73 15.75 1.88
N ASP A 42 12.99 15.95 2.26
CA ASP A 42 13.43 16.27 3.61
C ASP A 42 12.63 17.42 4.25
N LYS A 43 12.12 18.37 3.45
CA LYS A 43 11.29 19.48 3.95
C LYS A 43 9.96 19.04 4.58
N LEU A 44 9.52 17.79 4.32
CA LEU A 44 8.36 17.17 4.94
C LEU A 44 8.73 16.39 6.21
N GLU A 45 10.01 16.39 6.62
CA GLU A 45 10.50 15.84 7.88
C GLU A 45 9.99 14.41 8.17
N GLY A 46 9.79 13.60 7.13
CA GLY A 46 9.31 12.22 7.22
C GLY A 46 7.83 12.05 7.59
N ARG A 47 7.00 13.09 7.48
CA ARG A 47 5.54 13.04 7.50
C ARG A 47 4.92 12.32 8.71
N ALA A 48 5.56 12.37 9.89
CA ALA A 48 4.97 11.80 11.10
C ALA A 48 3.65 12.50 11.45
N ILE A 49 2.64 11.72 11.85
CA ILE A 49 1.33 12.23 12.21
C ILE A 49 1.40 13.46 13.13
N GLY A 50 0.62 14.49 12.80
CA GLY A 50 0.51 15.71 13.59
C GLY A 50 1.70 16.69 13.48
N THR A 51 2.72 16.37 12.68
CA THR A 51 3.82 17.30 12.37
C THR A 51 3.44 18.31 11.27
N GLU A 52 4.24 19.36 11.13
CA GLU A 52 4.12 20.31 10.00
C GLU A 52 4.35 19.59 8.66
N GLY A 53 5.27 18.62 8.63
CA GLY A 53 5.54 17.80 7.46
C GLY A 53 4.35 16.96 6.98
N GLU A 54 3.61 16.34 7.90
CA GLU A 54 2.35 15.67 7.60
C GLU A 54 1.31 16.66 7.04
N GLN A 55 1.18 17.85 7.65
CA GLN A 55 0.25 18.86 7.15
C GLN A 55 0.60 19.30 5.72
N LEU A 56 1.87 19.57 5.41
CA LEU A 56 2.31 19.92 4.05
C LEU A 56 2.02 18.80 3.04
N ALA A 57 2.22 17.54 3.44
CA ALA A 57 1.89 16.39 2.61
C ALA A 57 0.36 16.32 2.34
N ALA A 58 -0.45 16.50 3.37
CA ALA A 58 -1.91 16.51 3.24
C ALA A 58 -2.39 17.62 2.29
N GLU A 59 -1.86 18.83 2.43
CA GLU A 59 -2.17 19.97 1.57
C GLU A 59 -1.76 19.72 0.11
N TYR A 60 -0.61 19.08 -0.12
CA TYR A 60 -0.17 18.67 -1.45
C TYR A 60 -1.16 17.70 -2.11
N ILE A 61 -1.58 16.67 -1.37
CA ILE A 61 -2.53 15.66 -1.87
C ILE A 61 -3.89 16.29 -2.15
N ALA A 62 -4.40 17.14 -1.25
CA ALA A 62 -5.65 17.88 -1.46
C ALA A 62 -5.57 18.79 -2.70
N ALA A 63 -4.42 19.45 -2.93
CA ALA A 63 -4.20 20.24 -4.14
C ALA A 63 -4.17 19.38 -5.40
N ALA A 64 -3.62 18.17 -5.35
CA ALA A 64 -3.66 17.21 -6.45
C ALA A 64 -5.09 16.75 -6.75
N PHE A 65 -5.88 16.38 -5.73
CA PHE A 65 -7.30 16.04 -5.87
C PHE A 65 -8.09 17.19 -6.50
N LYS A 66 -7.92 18.41 -5.99
CA LYS A 66 -8.56 19.60 -6.55
C LYS A 66 -8.17 19.85 -8.01
N LYS A 67 -6.88 19.72 -8.34
CA LYS A 67 -6.36 19.86 -9.72
C LYS A 67 -7.02 18.86 -10.67
N TYR A 68 -7.31 17.65 -10.22
CA TYR A 68 -8.00 16.62 -11.03
C TYR A 68 -9.52 16.70 -10.94
N GLY A 69 -10.08 17.72 -10.27
CA GLY A 69 -11.53 17.96 -10.23
C GLY A 69 -12.30 16.96 -9.37
N LEU A 70 -11.65 16.39 -8.35
CA LEU A 70 -12.34 15.66 -7.29
C LEU A 70 -13.02 16.66 -6.35
N GLU A 71 -14.15 16.28 -5.79
CA GLU A 71 -14.85 17.05 -4.78
C GLU A 71 -14.32 16.73 -3.37
N PRO A 72 -14.27 17.71 -2.46
CA PRO A 72 -13.91 17.45 -1.07
C PRO A 72 -14.98 16.61 -0.37
N LYS A 73 -14.56 15.57 0.35
CA LYS A 73 -15.47 14.73 1.16
C LYS A 73 -14.93 14.50 2.59
N GLY A 74 -14.03 15.35 3.05
CA GLY A 74 -13.65 15.41 4.46
C GLY A 74 -14.70 16.16 5.30
N THR A 75 -14.52 16.15 6.62
CA THR A 75 -15.35 16.96 7.53
C THR A 75 -14.95 18.45 7.52
N ASP A 76 -13.76 18.76 7.00
CA ASP A 76 -13.25 20.11 6.76
C ASP A 76 -12.60 20.20 5.36
N GLY A 77 -13.44 20.46 4.33
CA GLY A 77 -12.99 20.43 2.94
C GLY A 77 -12.49 19.04 2.55
N TYR A 78 -11.27 18.93 2.02
CA TYR A 78 -10.67 17.62 1.75
C TYR A 78 -10.17 16.93 3.03
N MET A 79 -9.99 17.65 4.13
CA MET A 79 -9.42 17.09 5.35
C MET A 79 -10.51 16.47 6.21
N GLN A 80 -10.21 15.32 6.82
CA GLN A 80 -10.96 14.78 7.94
C GLN A 80 -10.01 14.69 9.13
N PRO A 81 -9.91 15.78 9.94
CA PRO A 81 -9.09 15.78 11.14
C PRO A 81 -9.67 14.85 12.21
N PHE A 82 -8.79 14.24 12.99
CA PHE A 82 -9.14 13.44 14.16
C PHE A 82 -8.02 13.56 15.20
N ASN A 83 -8.36 13.38 16.48
CA ASN A 83 -7.37 13.41 17.55
C ASN A 83 -7.06 12.00 18.05
N VAL A 84 -5.80 11.74 18.35
CA VAL A 84 -5.34 10.48 18.92
C VAL A 84 -4.58 10.72 20.21
N LYS A 85 -4.96 10.00 21.26
CA LYS A 85 -4.17 9.87 22.47
C LYS A 85 -3.43 8.53 22.43
N LYS A 86 -2.10 8.59 22.31
CA LYS A 86 -1.23 7.40 22.38
C LYS A 86 -1.46 6.65 23.69
N ALA A 87 -1.39 5.32 23.62
CA ALA A 87 -1.37 4.48 24.80
C ALA A 87 -0.16 4.85 25.68
N THR A 88 -0.37 4.90 27.00
CA THR A 88 0.70 5.25 27.94
C THR A 88 1.39 4.02 28.54
N ASN A 89 0.82 2.84 28.32
CA ASN A 89 1.37 1.56 28.74
C ASN A 89 0.97 0.42 27.77
N PRO A 90 1.65 -0.75 27.81
CA PRO A 90 1.43 -1.85 26.87
C PRO A 90 0.08 -2.57 26.97
N HIS A 91 -0.76 -2.20 27.94
CA HIS A 91 -2.09 -2.77 28.15
C HIS A 91 -3.21 -1.81 27.75
N GLU A 92 -2.86 -0.61 27.28
CA GLU A 92 -3.79 0.38 26.75
C GLU A 92 -3.72 0.40 25.22
N GLU A 93 -4.87 0.62 24.58
CA GLU A 93 -4.95 0.96 23.16
C GLU A 93 -5.00 2.48 23.00
N ALA A 94 -4.55 2.98 21.85
CA ALA A 94 -4.70 4.40 21.54
C ALA A 94 -6.18 4.77 21.44
N VAL A 95 -6.55 5.94 21.99
CA VAL A 95 -7.92 6.47 21.88
C VAL A 95 -7.99 7.40 20.68
N ILE A 96 -8.82 7.06 19.70
CA ILE A 96 -8.96 7.76 18.42
C ILE A 96 -10.33 8.44 18.36
N GLY A 97 -10.38 9.73 18.00
CA GLY A 97 -11.61 10.51 17.76
C GLY A 97 -11.99 11.48 18.87
N ASP A 98 -11.88 11.09 20.14
CA ASP A 98 -12.36 11.86 21.31
C ASP A 98 -11.22 12.34 22.25
N ALA A 99 -9.99 12.43 21.73
CA ALA A 99 -8.80 12.72 22.50
C ALA A 99 -8.51 14.23 22.63
N GLU A 100 -9.15 14.93 23.58
CA GLU A 100 -8.73 16.29 23.94
C GLU A 100 -7.26 16.31 24.38
N GLY A 101 -6.44 17.16 23.74
CA GLY A 101 -5.00 17.27 23.99
C GLY A 101 -4.15 16.16 23.37
N GLY A 102 -4.72 15.33 22.48
CA GLY A 102 -4.00 14.34 21.68
C GLY A 102 -3.26 14.92 20.48
N ILE A 103 -2.56 14.06 19.75
CA ILE A 103 -1.95 14.36 18.44
C ILE A 103 -3.07 14.44 17.41
N THR A 104 -3.09 15.48 16.57
CA THR A 104 -4.09 15.62 15.51
C THR A 104 -3.58 15.00 14.21
N GLY A 105 -4.21 13.90 13.78
CA GLY A 105 -4.05 13.33 12.44
C GLY A 105 -5.10 13.86 11.46
N ARG A 106 -4.87 13.67 10.16
CA ARG A 106 -5.72 14.24 9.10
C ARG A 106 -5.79 13.31 7.89
N ASN A 107 -6.91 12.62 7.72
CA ASN A 107 -7.14 11.93 6.44
C ASN A 107 -7.41 12.97 5.34
N VAL A 108 -7.02 12.67 4.09
CA VAL A 108 -7.37 13.47 2.92
C VAL A 108 -8.35 12.70 2.04
N VAL A 109 -9.54 13.25 1.82
CA VAL A 109 -10.67 12.56 1.21
C VAL A 109 -11.16 13.33 -0.01
N GLY A 110 -10.93 12.76 -1.20
CA GLY A 110 -11.41 13.28 -2.48
C GLY A 110 -12.44 12.36 -3.12
N TYR A 111 -13.45 12.93 -3.77
CA TYR A 111 -14.58 12.18 -4.31
C TYR A 111 -14.84 12.47 -5.79
N ILE A 112 -15.19 11.43 -6.54
CA ILE A 112 -15.70 11.53 -7.90
C ILE A 112 -17.16 11.07 -7.85
N ASP A 113 -18.07 12.05 -7.90
CA ASP A 113 -19.50 11.79 -8.08
C ASP A 113 -19.80 11.61 -9.57
N ASN A 114 -20.19 10.40 -9.96
CA ASN A 114 -20.70 10.09 -11.29
C ASN A 114 -22.23 9.90 -11.29
N GLY A 115 -22.89 10.13 -10.15
CA GLY A 115 -24.32 9.87 -9.96
C GLY A 115 -24.67 8.38 -9.84
N ALA A 116 -23.67 7.53 -9.56
CA ALA A 116 -23.85 6.09 -9.43
C ALA A 116 -24.40 5.69 -8.05
N GLU A 117 -24.94 4.47 -7.94
CA GLU A 117 -25.44 3.92 -6.68
C GLU A 117 -24.29 3.49 -5.75
N ASN A 118 -23.24 2.88 -6.31
CA ASN A 118 -22.17 2.27 -5.55
C ASN A 118 -20.86 3.07 -5.66
N THR A 119 -20.06 3.03 -4.60
CA THR A 119 -18.78 3.73 -4.51
C THR A 119 -17.63 2.74 -4.36
N VAL A 120 -16.56 2.92 -5.12
CA VAL A 120 -15.29 2.20 -4.93
C VAL A 120 -14.34 3.08 -4.11
N VAL A 121 -13.73 2.51 -3.06
CA VAL A 121 -12.71 3.19 -2.26
C VAL A 121 -11.32 2.81 -2.76
N ILE A 122 -10.46 3.80 -3.01
CA ILE A 122 -9.05 3.58 -3.37
C ILE A 122 -8.20 4.39 -2.39
N GLY A 123 -7.37 3.71 -1.62
CA GLY A 123 -6.60 4.34 -0.54
C GLY A 123 -5.13 3.96 -0.49
N ALA A 124 -4.37 4.80 0.20
CA ALA A 124 -2.98 4.62 0.58
C ALA A 124 -2.72 5.49 1.81
N HIS A 125 -1.89 5.06 2.76
CA HIS A 125 -1.43 6.00 3.79
C HIS A 125 -0.36 6.93 3.23
N PHE A 126 -0.28 8.13 3.81
CA PHE A 126 0.70 9.15 3.40
C PHE A 126 1.62 9.60 4.53
N ASP A 127 1.32 9.25 5.78
CA ASP A 127 2.26 9.45 6.88
C ASP A 127 3.46 8.50 6.77
N HIS A 128 4.51 8.83 7.52
CA HIS A 128 5.65 7.93 7.75
C HIS A 128 6.28 8.22 9.12
N LEU A 129 7.48 7.71 9.40
CA LEU A 129 8.07 7.67 10.74
C LEU A 129 8.73 8.97 11.24
N GLY A 130 8.68 10.05 10.46
CA GLY A 130 9.30 11.32 10.83
C GLY A 130 10.82 11.19 10.99
N TYR A 131 11.31 11.39 12.22
CA TYR A 131 12.72 11.21 12.57
C TYR A 131 13.05 9.80 13.14
N GLY A 132 12.12 8.84 13.03
CA GLY A 132 12.35 7.44 13.40
C GLY A 132 12.26 7.11 14.88
N GLU A 133 11.39 7.80 15.64
CA GLU A 133 11.24 7.57 17.08
C GLU A 133 10.64 6.18 17.40
N GLU A 134 9.47 5.89 16.86
CA GLU A 134 8.76 4.63 16.99
C GLU A 134 8.73 3.93 15.63
N GLY A 135 8.82 2.60 15.59
CA GLY A 135 8.80 1.83 14.33
C GLY A 135 10.12 1.76 13.55
N SER A 136 11.09 2.65 13.78
CA SER A 136 12.34 2.68 13.01
C SER A 136 13.19 1.41 13.18
N LEU A 137 13.75 0.93 12.07
CA LEU A 137 14.76 -0.14 12.02
C LEU A 137 16.20 0.40 11.96
N TYR A 138 16.38 1.72 11.87
CA TYR A 138 17.68 2.39 11.91
C TYR A 138 18.18 2.55 13.34
N ARG A 139 19.49 2.42 13.54
CA ARG A 139 20.15 2.45 14.87
C ARG A 139 21.28 3.48 14.96
N GLY A 140 21.42 4.32 13.93
CA GLY A 140 22.35 5.45 13.94
C GLY A 140 21.75 6.70 14.57
N ASP A 141 22.36 7.84 14.27
CA ASP A 141 21.90 9.14 14.76
C ASP A 141 20.50 9.51 14.23
N LYS A 142 19.80 10.40 14.94
CA LYS A 142 18.48 10.90 14.53
C LYS A 142 18.53 11.37 13.07
N ALA A 143 17.69 10.79 12.22
CA ALA A 143 17.67 11.04 10.79
C ALA A 143 16.24 10.99 10.24
N ILE A 144 16.00 11.75 9.18
CA ILE A 144 14.68 11.82 8.52
C ILE A 144 14.41 10.48 7.83
N HIS A 145 13.22 9.93 8.04
CA HIS A 145 12.70 8.78 7.32
C HIS A 145 11.82 9.33 6.20
N ASN A 146 12.36 9.41 4.99
CA ASN A 146 11.65 10.03 3.88
C ASN A 146 10.51 9.16 3.34
N GLY A 147 10.53 7.85 3.52
CA GLY A 147 9.39 6.99 3.21
C GLY A 147 8.99 7.08 1.73
N ALA A 148 9.97 6.97 0.83
CA ALA A 148 9.74 7.09 -0.60
C ALA A 148 8.96 5.90 -1.17
N ASP A 149 9.27 4.69 -0.72
CA ASP A 149 8.43 3.54 -0.99
C ASP A 149 7.26 3.49 -0.02
N ASP A 150 7.54 3.77 1.27
CA ASP A 150 6.64 3.62 2.40
C ASP A 150 6.18 4.97 2.99
N ASN A 151 5.04 5.55 2.58
CA ASN A 151 4.20 5.12 1.47
C ASN A 151 3.92 6.25 0.47
N ALA A 152 4.95 7.04 0.15
CA ALA A 152 4.86 8.01 -0.94
C ALA A 152 4.56 7.33 -2.29
N SER A 153 5.02 6.08 -2.49
CA SER A 153 4.78 5.32 -3.72
C SER A 153 3.30 4.97 -3.94
N GLY A 154 2.61 4.46 -2.92
CA GLY A 154 1.19 4.14 -2.96
C GLY A 154 0.32 5.40 -3.03
N THR A 155 0.68 6.44 -2.27
CA THR A 155 0.02 7.75 -2.36
C THR A 155 0.10 8.33 -3.76
N ALA A 156 1.28 8.30 -4.41
CA ALA A 156 1.45 8.78 -5.77
C ALA A 156 0.66 7.93 -6.79
N ALA A 157 0.62 6.61 -6.62
CA ALA A 157 -0.17 5.71 -7.45
C ALA A 157 -1.68 6.02 -7.34
N MET A 158 -2.19 6.23 -6.12
CA MET A 158 -3.58 6.64 -5.86
C MET A 158 -3.91 7.96 -6.53
N ILE A 159 -3.04 8.98 -6.43
CA ILE A 159 -3.23 10.28 -7.10
C ILE A 159 -3.35 10.10 -8.62
N GLN A 160 -2.56 9.22 -9.23
CA GLN A 160 -2.68 8.95 -10.67
C GLN A 160 -3.94 8.16 -11.04
N LEU A 161 -4.39 7.23 -10.19
CA LEU A 161 -5.69 6.57 -10.38
C LEU A 161 -6.84 7.58 -10.33
N ALA A 162 -6.79 8.57 -9.43
CA ALA A 162 -7.76 9.65 -9.38
C ALA A 162 -7.83 10.45 -10.69
N ARG A 163 -6.65 10.79 -11.25
CA ARG A 163 -6.55 11.46 -12.56
C ARG A 163 -7.18 10.63 -13.69
N ILE A 164 -6.93 9.32 -13.69
CA ILE A 164 -7.41 8.40 -14.74
C ILE A 164 -8.93 8.19 -14.63
N LEU A 165 -9.41 7.83 -13.44
CA LEU A 165 -10.81 7.50 -13.16
C LEU A 165 -11.72 8.75 -13.16
N LYS A 166 -11.16 9.97 -13.12
CA LYS A 166 -11.97 11.16 -13.42
C LYS A 166 -12.56 11.14 -14.84
N ASN A 167 -11.90 10.48 -15.79
CA ASN A 167 -12.31 10.47 -17.20
C ASN A 167 -12.75 9.09 -17.70
N LYS A 168 -12.80 8.09 -16.83
CA LYS A 168 -13.21 6.70 -17.13
C LYS A 168 -14.08 6.16 -16.00
N GLY A 169 -14.66 4.98 -16.17
CA GLY A 169 -15.34 4.29 -15.09
C GLY A 169 -16.53 5.10 -14.57
N LYS A 170 -17.63 5.14 -15.33
CA LYS A 170 -18.73 6.09 -15.05
C LYS A 170 -19.92 5.44 -14.37
N ASP A 171 -19.90 4.11 -14.22
CA ASP A 171 -20.97 3.34 -13.63
C ASP A 171 -20.79 3.15 -12.10
N LYS A 172 -19.68 3.64 -11.53
CA LYS A 172 -19.40 3.74 -10.08
C LYS A 172 -18.98 5.14 -9.68
N ASN A 173 -19.16 5.51 -8.42
CA ASN A 173 -18.49 6.65 -7.80
C ASN A 173 -17.12 6.21 -7.27
N TYR A 174 -16.21 7.16 -7.02
CA TYR A 174 -14.90 6.85 -6.45
C TYR A 174 -14.58 7.73 -5.25
N LEU A 175 -14.17 7.12 -4.15
CA LEU A 175 -13.61 7.79 -2.99
C LEU A 175 -12.10 7.52 -2.93
N PHE A 176 -11.29 8.57 -3.02
CA PHE A 176 -9.84 8.50 -2.86
C PHE A 176 -9.44 8.95 -1.47
N MET A 177 -8.63 8.15 -0.80
CA MET A 177 -8.30 8.33 0.61
C MET A 177 -6.80 8.25 0.88
N ALA A 178 -6.22 9.37 1.30
CA ALA A 178 -4.90 9.37 1.92
C ALA A 178 -5.06 9.24 3.45
N PHE A 179 -4.61 8.13 4.03
CA PHE A 179 -4.73 7.87 5.46
C PHE A 179 -3.56 8.46 6.26
N SER A 180 -3.87 8.98 7.45
CA SER A 180 -2.89 9.48 8.42
C SER A 180 -2.79 8.52 9.61
N GLY A 181 -1.59 8.31 10.15
CA GLY A 181 -1.34 7.48 11.33
C GLY A 181 -1.43 5.97 11.08
N GLU A 182 -1.15 5.51 9.86
CA GLU A 182 -1.07 4.06 9.56
C GLU A 182 0.05 3.42 10.38
N GLU A 183 1.21 4.07 10.40
CA GLU A 183 2.45 3.64 11.05
C GLU A 183 2.32 3.49 12.57
N ASN A 184 1.27 4.09 13.13
CA ASN A 184 0.96 4.06 14.55
C ASN A 184 -0.16 3.06 14.89
N GLY A 185 -0.61 2.27 13.92
CA GLY A 185 -1.64 1.25 14.08
C GLY A 185 -2.95 1.60 13.40
N LEU A 186 -2.91 1.97 12.12
CA LEU A 186 -4.08 2.16 11.25
C LEU A 186 -5.06 3.25 11.74
N TRP A 187 -4.57 4.30 12.40
CA TRP A 187 -5.46 5.24 13.10
C TRP A 187 -6.43 5.96 12.18
N GLY A 188 -5.95 6.43 11.02
CA GLY A 188 -6.74 7.17 10.05
C GLY A 188 -7.83 6.32 9.39
N SER A 189 -7.47 5.13 8.90
CA SER A 189 -8.45 4.22 8.30
C SER A 189 -9.45 3.69 9.33
N ASN A 190 -9.02 3.42 10.57
CA ASN A 190 -9.90 3.01 11.67
C ASN A 190 -10.87 4.12 12.07
N TYR A 191 -10.39 5.37 12.12
CA TYR A 191 -11.25 6.52 12.40
C TYR A 191 -12.30 6.69 11.29
N PHE A 192 -11.87 6.65 10.02
CA PHE A 192 -12.79 6.82 8.89
C PHE A 192 -13.84 5.72 8.85
N SER A 193 -13.48 4.46 9.03
CA SER A 193 -14.45 3.36 8.96
C SER A 193 -15.55 3.48 10.04
N LYS A 194 -15.27 4.12 11.17
CA LYS A 194 -16.24 4.40 12.24
C LYS A 194 -16.95 5.74 12.10
N ASN A 195 -16.38 6.69 11.37
CA ASN A 195 -16.86 8.07 11.22
C ASN A 195 -16.92 8.50 9.74
N SER A 196 -17.36 7.58 8.89
CA SER A 196 -17.33 7.74 7.43
C SER A 196 -18.16 8.94 6.99
N THR A 197 -17.65 9.69 6.04
CA THR A 197 -18.34 10.82 5.40
C THR A 197 -19.21 10.41 4.21
N ILE A 198 -19.25 9.11 3.92
CA ILE A 198 -20.16 8.46 2.97
C ILE A 198 -20.87 7.28 3.64
N ASP A 199 -21.96 6.82 3.05
CA ASP A 199 -22.62 5.58 3.49
C ASP A 199 -21.76 4.36 3.12
N LEU A 200 -21.21 3.66 4.11
CA LEU A 200 -20.43 2.44 3.89
C LEU A 200 -21.27 1.31 3.29
N GLY A 201 -22.61 1.32 3.45
CA GLY A 201 -23.50 0.39 2.76
C GLY A 201 -23.46 0.52 1.24
N SER A 202 -23.14 1.72 0.72
CA SER A 202 -22.96 1.99 -0.70
C SER A 202 -21.57 1.64 -1.23
N VAL A 203 -20.61 1.30 -0.35
CA VAL A 203 -19.26 0.94 -0.79
C VAL A 203 -19.27 -0.46 -1.38
N ASP A 204 -18.76 -0.59 -2.59
CA ASP A 204 -18.65 -1.85 -3.34
C ASP A 204 -17.47 -2.67 -2.84
N TYR A 205 -16.29 -2.07 -2.88
CA TYR A 205 -15.04 -2.66 -2.41
C TYR A 205 -13.99 -1.57 -2.15
N MET A 206 -12.92 -1.95 -1.44
CA MET A 206 -11.77 -1.09 -1.17
C MET A 206 -10.47 -1.66 -1.75
N ILE A 207 -9.71 -0.82 -2.43
CA ILE A 207 -8.36 -1.11 -2.90
C ILE A 207 -7.38 -0.30 -2.08
N ASN A 208 -6.44 -0.98 -1.43
CA ASN A 208 -5.33 -0.38 -0.70
C ASN A 208 -4.03 -0.54 -1.49
N ILE A 209 -3.23 0.52 -1.54
CA ILE A 209 -1.97 0.58 -2.26
C ILE A 209 -0.88 0.96 -1.28
N ASP A 210 0.07 0.06 -1.09
CA ASP A 210 1.10 0.20 -0.07
C ASP A 210 2.44 -0.28 -0.59
N MET A 211 3.50 0.54 -0.45
CA MET A 211 4.87 0.18 -0.85
C MET A 211 4.93 -0.53 -2.22
N VAL A 212 4.59 0.20 -3.28
CA VAL A 212 4.49 -0.31 -4.66
C VAL A 212 5.63 0.14 -5.57
N GLY A 213 6.62 0.81 -5.01
CA GLY A 213 7.78 1.41 -5.66
C GLY A 213 9.01 0.52 -5.74
N ARG A 214 9.01 -0.68 -5.14
CA ARG A 214 10.19 -1.55 -5.07
C ARG A 214 10.04 -2.88 -5.81
N MET A 215 9.18 -2.89 -6.85
CA MET A 215 9.03 -4.03 -7.75
C MET A 215 10.38 -4.58 -8.22
N ASN A 216 10.62 -5.86 -7.91
CA ASN A 216 11.86 -6.57 -8.21
C ASN A 216 12.01 -6.96 -9.70
N GLU A 217 13.12 -7.58 -10.06
CA GLU A 217 13.42 -8.01 -11.43
C GLU A 217 12.46 -9.10 -11.94
N GLU A 218 11.97 -9.96 -11.05
CA GLU A 218 10.95 -10.97 -11.32
C GLU A 218 9.55 -10.39 -11.52
N LYS A 219 9.38 -9.07 -11.32
CA LYS A 219 8.11 -8.34 -11.40
C LYS A 219 7.06 -8.93 -10.46
N THR A 220 7.47 -9.29 -9.25
CA THR A 220 6.58 -9.83 -8.24
C THR A 220 5.69 -8.73 -7.67
N LEU A 221 4.41 -9.04 -7.50
CA LEU A 221 3.41 -8.18 -6.86
C LEU A 221 2.58 -9.04 -5.92
N ALA A 222 2.57 -8.69 -4.63
CA ALA A 222 1.63 -9.27 -3.68
C ALA A 222 0.25 -8.63 -3.83
N ILE A 223 -0.78 -9.46 -3.80
CA ILE A 223 -2.18 -9.04 -3.70
C ILE A 223 -2.83 -9.82 -2.56
N ASN A 224 -3.01 -9.15 -1.43
CA ASN A 224 -3.67 -9.73 -0.25
C ASN A 224 -5.19 -9.46 -0.32
N GLY A 225 -5.98 -10.27 0.40
CA GLY A 225 -7.44 -10.12 0.49
C GLY A 225 -8.21 -10.77 -0.66
N VAL A 226 -7.58 -11.61 -1.49
CA VAL A 226 -8.27 -12.22 -2.65
C VAL A 226 -9.40 -13.17 -2.24
N GLY A 227 -9.43 -13.63 -0.99
CA GLY A 227 -10.51 -14.45 -0.45
C GLY A 227 -11.75 -13.66 -0.02
N THR A 228 -11.69 -12.32 -0.04
CA THR A 228 -12.78 -11.45 0.45
C THR A 228 -13.93 -11.29 -0.54
N SER A 229 -13.80 -11.82 -1.76
CA SER A 229 -14.85 -11.91 -2.76
C SER A 229 -14.60 -13.07 -3.71
N PRO A 230 -15.64 -13.82 -4.14
CA PRO A 230 -15.46 -14.93 -5.07
C PRO A 230 -14.99 -14.51 -6.47
N VAL A 231 -15.13 -13.22 -6.83
CA VAL A 231 -14.77 -12.73 -8.18
C VAL A 231 -13.31 -12.31 -8.31
N TRP A 232 -12.56 -12.21 -7.20
CA TRP A 232 -11.26 -11.55 -7.21
C TRP A 232 -10.24 -12.23 -8.10
N MET A 233 -10.04 -13.54 -7.95
CA MET A 233 -9.01 -14.25 -8.69
C MET A 233 -9.23 -14.11 -10.21
N ASP A 234 -10.44 -14.38 -10.69
CA ASP A 234 -10.78 -14.26 -12.11
C ASP A 234 -10.55 -12.83 -12.65
N LYS A 235 -10.97 -11.80 -11.90
CA LYS A 235 -10.84 -10.40 -12.31
C LYS A 235 -9.38 -9.92 -12.27
N ILE A 236 -8.61 -10.33 -11.27
CA ILE A 236 -7.18 -10.01 -11.14
C ILE A 236 -6.38 -10.65 -12.27
N GLU A 237 -6.61 -11.95 -12.54
CA GLU A 237 -5.92 -12.66 -13.62
C GLU A 237 -6.21 -12.03 -14.99
N ALA A 238 -7.48 -11.69 -15.26
CA ALA A 238 -7.87 -10.99 -16.48
C ALA A 238 -7.23 -9.58 -16.58
N ALA A 239 -7.08 -8.88 -15.45
CA ALA A 239 -6.43 -7.56 -15.41
C ALA A 239 -4.90 -7.61 -15.51
N ASN A 240 -4.25 -8.77 -15.29
CA ASN A 240 -2.80 -8.92 -15.30
C ASN A 240 -2.21 -9.10 -16.72
N THR A 241 -2.49 -8.17 -17.63
CA THR A 241 -1.97 -8.20 -19.01
C THR A 241 -0.47 -7.89 -19.11
N ASP A 242 0.12 -7.38 -18.03
CA ASP A 242 1.53 -7.02 -17.90
C ASP A 242 2.45 -8.19 -17.49
N THR A 243 1.85 -9.38 -17.33
CA THR A 243 2.49 -10.64 -16.92
C THR A 243 3.32 -10.49 -15.64
N LEU A 244 2.77 -9.79 -14.65
CA LEU A 244 3.36 -9.71 -13.31
C LEU A 244 3.31 -11.10 -12.64
N LYS A 245 4.33 -11.41 -11.84
CA LYS A 245 4.32 -12.60 -10.99
C LYS A 245 3.47 -12.29 -9.75
N LEU A 246 2.23 -12.79 -9.71
CA LEU A 246 1.33 -12.52 -8.60
C LEU A 246 1.57 -13.50 -7.45
N VAL A 247 1.71 -12.97 -6.23
CA VAL A 247 1.70 -13.74 -4.98
C VAL A 247 0.44 -13.33 -4.23
N THR A 248 -0.48 -14.26 -3.99
CA THR A 248 -1.80 -13.92 -3.42
C THR A 248 -1.98 -14.51 -2.03
N SER A 249 -2.76 -13.81 -1.20
CA SER A 249 -3.19 -14.31 0.11
C SER A 249 -4.68 -14.09 0.31
N GLU A 250 -5.38 -15.07 0.91
CA GLU A 250 -6.84 -15.03 1.01
C GLU A 250 -7.33 -14.03 2.06
N SER A 251 -6.62 -13.91 3.19
CA SER A 251 -7.03 -13.13 4.36
C SER A 251 -7.32 -11.67 4.03
N GLY A 252 -8.48 -11.18 4.47
CA GLY A 252 -8.82 -9.75 4.45
C GLY A 252 -8.18 -8.95 5.59
N ILE A 253 -7.49 -9.61 6.52
CA ILE A 253 -6.72 -8.99 7.60
C ILE A 253 -5.24 -9.01 7.22
N GLY A 254 -4.60 -7.84 7.31
CA GLY A 254 -3.17 -7.64 7.16
C GLY A 254 -2.69 -6.36 7.86
N PRO A 255 -1.37 -6.12 7.90
CA PRO A 255 -0.79 -4.95 8.57
C PRO A 255 -0.85 -3.70 7.67
N SER A 256 -2.04 -3.33 7.21
CA SER A 256 -2.26 -2.10 6.42
C SER A 256 -3.75 -1.72 6.41
N ASP A 257 -4.09 -0.54 5.87
CA ASP A 257 -5.38 0.14 6.03
C ASP A 257 -6.62 -0.63 5.53
N HIS A 258 -6.46 -1.53 4.57
CA HIS A 258 -7.54 -2.40 4.09
C HIS A 258 -8.24 -3.17 5.23
N THR A 259 -7.52 -3.52 6.29
CA THR A 259 -8.08 -4.21 7.46
C THR A 259 -9.23 -3.43 8.08
N SER A 260 -9.12 -2.10 8.18
CA SER A 260 -10.18 -1.24 8.74
C SER A 260 -11.49 -1.31 7.95
N PHE A 261 -11.43 -1.59 6.64
CA PHE A 261 -12.58 -1.75 5.76
C PHE A 261 -13.10 -3.19 5.71
N TYR A 262 -12.21 -4.19 5.74
CA TYR A 262 -12.60 -5.60 5.88
C TYR A 262 -13.42 -5.83 7.16
N LEU A 263 -13.06 -5.17 8.25
CA LEU A 263 -13.82 -5.21 9.52
C LEU A 263 -15.20 -4.54 9.45
N GLN A 264 -15.53 -3.87 8.34
CA GLN A 264 -16.87 -3.36 8.02
C GLN A 264 -17.61 -4.26 7.01
N ASP A 265 -17.18 -5.52 6.87
CA ASP A 265 -17.73 -6.50 5.92
C ASP A 265 -17.65 -6.04 4.44
N LEU A 266 -16.57 -5.35 4.09
CA LEU A 266 -16.29 -4.93 2.70
C LEU A 266 -15.26 -5.86 2.05
N PRO A 267 -15.44 -6.20 0.75
CA PRO A 267 -14.39 -6.81 -0.05
C PRO A 267 -13.18 -5.87 -0.13
N VAL A 268 -11.99 -6.41 0.08
CA VAL A 268 -10.76 -5.62 0.05
C VAL A 268 -9.65 -6.29 -0.76
N LEU A 269 -8.80 -5.47 -1.38
CA LEU A 269 -7.53 -5.90 -1.93
C LEU A 269 -6.42 -4.98 -1.44
N HIS A 270 -5.26 -5.56 -1.17
CA HIS A 270 -4.06 -4.81 -0.80
C HIS A 270 -2.91 -5.17 -1.73
N PHE A 271 -2.42 -4.16 -2.47
CA PHE A 271 -1.33 -4.26 -3.43
C PHE A 271 0.00 -3.84 -2.79
N PHE A 272 1.00 -4.72 -2.85
CA PHE A 272 2.27 -4.57 -2.13
C PHE A 272 3.45 -5.14 -2.91
N THR A 273 4.60 -4.46 -2.95
CA THR A 273 5.82 -4.96 -3.62
C THR A 273 6.86 -5.57 -2.68
N GLY A 274 6.48 -5.86 -1.44
CA GLY A 274 7.34 -6.55 -0.48
C GLY A 274 8.14 -5.57 0.38
N GLN A 275 8.61 -6.04 1.53
CA GLN A 275 9.59 -5.28 2.30
C GLN A 275 10.95 -5.35 1.60
N HIS A 276 11.81 -4.38 1.94
CA HIS A 276 13.17 -4.32 1.44
C HIS A 276 14.13 -3.83 2.52
N GLU A 277 15.43 -3.90 2.25
CA GLU A 277 16.49 -3.53 3.21
C GLU A 277 16.40 -2.10 3.76
N ASP A 278 15.70 -1.20 3.06
CA ASP A 278 15.50 0.20 3.43
C ASP A 278 14.20 0.47 4.19
N TYR A 279 13.34 -0.54 4.34
CA TYR A 279 12.07 -0.43 5.06
C TYR A 279 12.28 0.14 6.47
N HIS A 280 11.46 1.14 6.84
CA HIS A 280 11.55 1.85 8.13
C HIS A 280 12.95 2.40 8.45
N ARG A 281 13.68 2.89 7.44
CA ARG A 281 15.01 3.50 7.58
C ARG A 281 15.08 4.84 6.83
N PRO A 282 16.01 5.73 7.20
CA PRO A 282 16.30 6.97 6.45
C PRO A 282 16.68 6.74 4.99
N SER A 283 17.09 5.53 4.66
CA SER A 283 17.54 5.15 3.33
C SER A 283 16.41 4.78 2.37
N ASP A 284 15.15 4.77 2.81
CA ASP A 284 13.98 4.67 1.92
C ASP A 284 13.73 6.02 1.22
N ASP A 285 14.40 6.21 0.08
CA ASP A 285 14.50 7.49 -0.62
C ASP A 285 14.19 7.36 -2.12
N ALA A 286 13.76 8.45 -2.75
CA ALA A 286 13.19 8.52 -4.09
C ALA A 286 14.12 7.95 -5.18
N ASN A 287 15.44 8.06 -5.01
CA ASN A 287 16.42 7.54 -5.96
C ASN A 287 16.42 6.00 -6.06
N LYS A 288 15.75 5.30 -5.14
CA LYS A 288 15.65 3.84 -5.10
C LYS A 288 14.37 3.29 -5.71
N ILE A 289 13.46 4.16 -6.15
CA ILE A 289 12.14 3.79 -6.62
C ILE A 289 12.17 3.29 -8.06
N ASN A 290 11.54 2.14 -8.29
CA ASN A 290 11.22 1.61 -9.60
C ASN A 290 9.92 2.22 -10.13
N TYR A 291 10.02 3.42 -10.71
CA TYR A 291 8.85 4.14 -11.25
C TYR A 291 8.12 3.39 -12.37
N HIS A 292 8.83 2.56 -13.15
CA HIS A 292 8.19 1.71 -14.17
C HIS A 292 7.35 0.59 -13.55
N GLY A 293 7.78 0.06 -12.40
CA GLY A 293 7.02 -0.89 -11.59
C GLY A 293 5.70 -0.28 -11.11
N ILE A 294 5.74 0.94 -10.54
CA ILE A 294 4.52 1.63 -10.08
C ILE A 294 3.53 1.82 -11.22
N VAL A 295 3.98 2.20 -12.43
CA VAL A 295 3.10 2.32 -13.60
C VAL A 295 2.38 1.01 -13.90
N LYS A 296 3.07 -0.14 -13.82
CA LYS A 296 2.45 -1.46 -14.02
C LYS A 296 1.38 -1.76 -12.96
N VAL A 297 1.64 -1.41 -11.71
CA VAL A 297 0.65 -1.54 -10.62
C VAL A 297 -0.57 -0.66 -10.87
N VAL A 298 -0.37 0.62 -11.20
CA VAL A 298 -1.46 1.56 -11.57
C VAL A 298 -2.29 1.01 -12.72
N ARG A 299 -1.66 0.45 -13.76
CA ARG A 299 -2.37 -0.11 -14.91
C ARG A 299 -3.14 -1.38 -14.59
N LEU A 300 -2.61 -2.25 -13.74
CA LEU A 300 -3.34 -3.42 -13.27
C LEU A 300 -4.57 -3.00 -12.48
N ILE A 301 -4.42 -2.08 -11.52
CA ILE A 301 -5.54 -1.55 -10.72
C ILE A 301 -6.57 -0.84 -11.60
N GLU A 302 -6.14 -0.02 -12.55
CA GLU A 302 -7.02 0.62 -13.54
C GLU A 302 -7.86 -0.42 -14.29
N ARG A 303 -7.23 -1.46 -14.85
CA ARG A 303 -7.94 -2.50 -15.60
C ARG A 303 -8.89 -3.29 -14.70
N LEU A 304 -8.48 -3.60 -13.47
CA LEU A 304 -9.30 -4.30 -12.49
C LEU A 304 -10.56 -3.49 -12.15
N VAL A 305 -10.40 -2.22 -11.76
CA VAL A 305 -11.52 -1.32 -11.43
C VAL A 305 -12.46 -1.17 -12.62
N LEU A 306 -11.93 -0.94 -13.83
CA LEU A 306 -12.76 -0.79 -15.03
C LEU A 306 -13.48 -2.09 -15.43
N SER A 307 -12.91 -3.27 -15.12
CA SER A 307 -13.56 -4.57 -15.37
C SER A 307 -14.75 -4.86 -14.44
N LEU A 308 -14.90 -4.07 -13.38
CA LEU A 308 -15.97 -4.15 -12.39
C LEU A 308 -16.91 -2.93 -12.45
N ASP A 309 -16.63 -1.95 -13.31
CA ASP A 309 -17.40 -0.70 -13.36
C ASP A 309 -18.88 -0.95 -13.65
N GLN A 310 -19.17 -1.84 -14.60
CA GLN A 310 -20.53 -2.15 -15.06
C GLN A 310 -21.18 -3.31 -14.30
N GLU A 311 -20.44 -3.95 -13.39
CA GLU A 311 -20.96 -5.05 -12.60
C GLU A 311 -21.83 -4.51 -11.46
N GLU A 312 -22.78 -5.30 -10.99
CA GLU A 312 -23.44 -5.02 -9.72
C GLU A 312 -22.42 -5.05 -8.57
N LYS A 313 -22.84 -4.55 -7.39
CA LYS A 313 -22.03 -4.61 -6.18
C LYS A 313 -21.56 -6.05 -5.93
N ILE A 314 -20.26 -6.25 -5.75
CA ILE A 314 -19.67 -7.59 -5.62
C ILE A 314 -19.96 -8.18 -4.22
N ALA A 315 -20.01 -9.51 -4.14
CA ALA A 315 -20.26 -10.20 -2.89
C ALA A 315 -19.06 -10.13 -1.94
N PHE A 316 -19.33 -9.93 -0.65
CA PHE A 316 -18.35 -10.09 0.42
C PHE A 316 -18.30 -11.53 0.92
N THR A 317 -17.09 -12.03 1.13
CA THR A 317 -16.81 -13.31 1.78
C THR A 317 -15.93 -13.05 3.00
N LYS A 318 -16.40 -13.45 4.18
CA LYS A 318 -15.58 -13.44 5.38
C LYS A 318 -14.48 -14.51 5.27
N THR A 319 -13.23 -14.12 5.43
CA THR A 319 -12.08 -15.03 5.35
C THR A 319 -11.84 -15.70 6.69
N LYS A 320 -11.17 -16.87 6.68
CA LYS A 320 -10.73 -17.48 7.93
C LYS A 320 -9.58 -16.65 8.49
N ASP A 321 -9.76 -16.14 9.70
CA ASP A 321 -8.74 -15.35 10.38
C ASP A 321 -7.54 -16.25 10.73
N GLU A 322 -6.46 -16.18 9.94
CA GLU A 322 -5.17 -16.79 10.31
C GLU A 322 -4.45 -15.96 11.39
N SER A 323 -4.92 -14.73 11.65
CA SER A 323 -4.36 -13.78 12.63
C SER A 323 -4.56 -14.19 14.09
N GLY A 324 -5.47 -15.13 14.38
CA GLY A 324 -5.62 -15.69 15.73
C GLY A 324 -4.41 -16.52 16.19
N ASP A 325 -3.52 -16.89 15.27
CA ASP A 325 -2.39 -17.80 15.49
C ASP A 325 -1.02 -17.15 15.21
N SER A 326 -0.97 -15.82 14.98
CA SER A 326 0.29 -15.10 14.81
C SER A 326 1.10 -15.18 16.11
N PRO A 327 2.22 -15.93 16.14
CA PRO A 327 2.95 -16.19 17.36
C PRO A 327 3.59 -14.91 17.87
N ARG A 328 3.36 -14.57 19.15
CA ARG A 328 4.13 -13.49 19.80
C ARG A 328 5.55 -14.01 20.07
N PHE A 329 6.56 -13.36 19.51
CA PHE A 329 7.96 -13.65 19.77
C PHE A 329 8.62 -12.47 20.49
N THR A 330 9.59 -12.78 21.36
CA THR A 330 10.33 -11.78 22.17
C THR A 330 11.73 -11.51 21.64
N VAL A 331 12.15 -12.27 20.62
CA VAL A 331 13.46 -12.22 20.00
C VAL A 331 13.35 -12.02 18.50
N SER A 332 14.42 -11.53 17.88
CA SER A 332 14.52 -11.40 16.43
C SER A 332 15.87 -11.89 15.97
N LEU A 333 15.87 -12.64 14.87
CA LEU A 333 17.10 -12.99 14.15
C LEU A 333 17.78 -11.74 13.55
N GLY A 334 17.03 -10.65 13.36
CA GLY A 334 17.48 -9.41 12.73
C GLY A 334 17.63 -9.51 11.22
N VAL A 335 16.75 -10.27 10.58
CA VAL A 335 16.59 -10.33 9.13
C VAL A 335 15.34 -9.57 8.73
N VAL A 336 15.35 -8.99 7.54
CA VAL A 336 14.15 -8.53 6.83
C VAL A 336 13.72 -9.69 5.95
N PRO A 337 12.57 -10.35 6.24
CA PRO A 337 12.08 -11.42 5.39
C PRO A 337 11.70 -10.89 4.00
N ASP A 338 11.95 -11.70 2.97
CA ASP A 338 11.36 -11.51 1.66
C ASP A 338 9.95 -12.12 1.66
N TYR A 339 8.96 -11.28 1.94
CA TYR A 339 7.54 -11.67 1.98
C TYR A 339 7.00 -12.11 0.61
N LEU A 340 7.72 -11.83 -0.48
CA LEU A 340 7.32 -12.18 -1.84
C LEU A 340 8.00 -13.47 -2.34
N TYR A 341 8.81 -14.10 -1.51
CA TYR A 341 9.39 -15.41 -1.81
C TYR A 341 8.33 -16.51 -1.69
N ASP A 342 8.07 -17.19 -2.79
CA ASP A 342 7.09 -18.28 -2.92
C ASP A 342 7.74 -19.68 -2.96
N GLY A 343 9.05 -19.76 -2.74
CA GLY A 343 9.78 -21.02 -2.65
C GLY A 343 9.80 -21.59 -1.22
N GLN A 344 10.43 -22.75 -1.06
CA GLN A 344 10.53 -23.40 0.25
C GLN A 344 11.51 -22.68 1.17
N GLY A 345 11.08 -22.34 2.38
CA GLY A 345 11.88 -21.68 3.41
C GLY A 345 11.50 -20.21 3.58
N MET A 346 12.37 -19.43 4.24
CA MET A 346 12.22 -17.98 4.36
C MET A 346 13.45 -17.31 3.76
N ARG A 347 13.28 -16.64 2.62
CA ARG A 347 14.36 -15.90 1.96
C ARG A 347 14.59 -14.57 2.68
N ILE A 348 15.86 -14.23 2.87
CA ILE A 348 16.29 -12.99 3.52
C ILE A 348 16.42 -11.91 2.46
N ASP A 349 15.66 -10.81 2.58
CA ASP A 349 15.83 -9.64 1.69
C ASP A 349 16.83 -8.60 2.25
N GLY A 350 17.07 -8.62 3.56
CA GLY A 350 18.02 -7.74 4.22
C GLY A 350 18.46 -8.26 5.59
N VAL A 351 19.58 -7.76 6.09
CA VAL A 351 20.11 -8.12 7.41
C VAL A 351 20.38 -6.84 8.20
N SER A 352 19.87 -6.78 9.42
CA SER A 352 20.04 -5.65 10.33
C SER A 352 21.39 -5.68 11.02
N GLU A 353 21.99 -4.50 11.19
CA GLU A 353 23.28 -4.35 11.89
C GLU A 353 23.21 -4.76 13.36
N ASP A 354 24.32 -5.33 13.86
CA ASP A 354 24.53 -5.79 15.23
C ASP A 354 23.55 -6.87 15.73
N LYS A 355 22.80 -7.48 14.82
CA LYS A 355 21.85 -8.56 15.11
C LYS A 355 22.42 -9.97 14.89
N PRO A 356 21.76 -11.02 15.42
CA PRO A 356 22.27 -12.39 15.35
C PRO A 356 22.57 -12.87 13.92
N ALA A 357 21.72 -12.58 12.94
CA ALA A 357 21.96 -12.94 11.53
C ALA A 357 23.25 -12.32 10.97
N GLN A 358 23.50 -11.03 11.21
CA GLN A 358 24.70 -10.36 10.72
C GLN A 358 25.96 -10.96 11.36
N LYS A 359 25.93 -11.16 12.69
CA LYS A 359 27.03 -11.76 13.45
C LYS A 359 27.33 -13.19 12.99
N ALA A 360 26.31 -13.91 12.54
CA ALA A 360 26.41 -15.24 11.96
C ALA A 360 26.78 -15.24 10.46
N GLY A 361 27.00 -14.07 9.85
CA GLY A 361 27.42 -13.92 8.47
C GLY A 361 26.33 -14.21 7.43
N MET A 362 25.05 -14.19 7.82
CA MET A 362 23.93 -14.25 6.88
C MET A 362 23.85 -12.96 6.06
N GLN A 363 23.30 -13.06 4.85
CA GLN A 363 23.19 -11.95 3.91
C GLN A 363 21.90 -12.03 3.09
N LYS A 364 21.59 -10.95 2.36
CA LYS A 364 20.53 -10.92 1.36
C LYS A 364 20.67 -12.08 0.37
N GLY A 365 19.55 -12.75 0.08
CA GLY A 365 19.45 -13.90 -0.82
C GLY A 365 19.63 -15.27 -0.13
N ASP A 366 20.08 -15.31 1.12
CA ASP A 366 20.09 -16.56 1.89
C ASP A 366 18.66 -17.03 2.17
N ILE A 367 18.42 -18.35 2.19
CA ILE A 367 17.10 -18.93 2.46
C ILE A 367 17.19 -19.76 3.73
N VAL A 368 16.54 -19.32 4.81
CA VAL A 368 16.47 -20.05 6.08
C VAL A 368 15.61 -21.29 5.90
N MET A 369 16.20 -22.46 6.15
CA MET A 369 15.57 -23.77 6.01
C MET A 369 15.25 -24.40 7.37
N LYS A 370 16.04 -24.07 8.42
CA LYS A 370 15.75 -24.47 9.80
C LYS A 370 16.17 -23.42 10.81
N LEU A 371 15.44 -23.36 11.91
CA LEU A 371 15.76 -22.58 13.10
C LEU A 371 15.59 -23.48 14.34
N GLY A 372 16.70 -23.87 14.96
CA GLY A 372 16.75 -24.95 15.95
C GLY A 372 16.21 -26.25 15.37
N ASP A 373 15.27 -26.88 16.07
CA ASP A 373 14.62 -28.11 15.63
C ASP A 373 13.46 -27.86 14.64
N SER A 374 13.10 -26.60 14.39
CA SER A 374 11.97 -26.24 13.53
C SER A 374 12.39 -26.21 12.06
N THR A 375 11.65 -26.92 11.22
CA THR A 375 11.79 -26.80 9.75
C THR A 375 11.02 -25.57 9.29
N ILE A 376 11.71 -24.73 8.52
CA ILE A 376 11.13 -23.55 7.91
C ILE A 376 10.74 -23.91 6.49
N VAL A 377 9.43 -23.88 6.22
CA VAL A 377 8.85 -24.16 4.91
C VAL A 377 8.30 -22.90 4.24
N ASP A 378 8.00 -21.88 5.04
CA ASP A 378 7.39 -20.61 4.66
C ASP A 378 7.61 -19.57 5.77
N MET A 379 7.05 -18.36 5.58
CA MET A 379 7.16 -17.28 6.53
C MET A 379 6.47 -17.60 7.88
N MET A 380 5.30 -18.25 7.86
CA MET A 380 4.56 -18.57 9.08
C MET A 380 5.26 -19.61 9.97
N SER A 381 5.87 -20.63 9.38
CA SER A 381 6.71 -21.59 10.10
C SER A 381 7.95 -20.93 10.70
N TYR A 382 8.55 -19.93 10.04
CA TYR A 382 9.62 -19.13 10.62
C TYR A 382 9.15 -18.31 11.84
N MET A 383 8.01 -17.62 11.76
CA MET A 383 7.45 -16.89 12.91
C MET A 383 7.12 -17.82 14.09
N ARG A 384 6.54 -19.00 13.83
CA ARG A 384 6.27 -20.01 14.86
C ARG A 384 7.56 -20.52 15.50
N ALA A 385 8.60 -20.74 14.71
CA ALA A 385 9.90 -21.15 15.22
C ALA A 385 10.51 -20.06 16.12
N LEU A 386 10.48 -18.79 15.70
CA LEU A 386 10.98 -17.66 16.48
C LEU A 386 10.29 -17.51 17.84
N ALA A 387 8.98 -17.74 17.91
CA ALA A 387 8.22 -17.62 19.16
C ALA A 387 8.58 -18.67 20.23
N ALA A 388 9.32 -19.72 19.86
CA ALA A 388 9.83 -20.70 20.81
C ALA A 388 11.06 -20.21 21.59
N PHE A 389 11.69 -19.09 21.18
CA PHE A 389 12.95 -18.61 21.75
C PHE A 389 12.79 -17.35 22.61
N GLN A 390 13.70 -17.20 23.57
CA GLN A 390 13.84 -16.07 24.49
C GLN A 390 15.23 -15.43 24.39
N LEU A 391 15.34 -14.19 24.87
CA LEU A 391 16.60 -13.45 24.85
C LEU A 391 17.69 -14.23 25.61
N GLY A 392 18.84 -14.42 24.98
CA GLY A 392 19.95 -15.20 25.52
C GLY A 392 19.97 -16.68 25.13
N ASP A 393 18.90 -17.20 24.50
CA ASP A 393 18.90 -18.55 23.95
C ASP A 393 19.92 -18.69 22.82
N GLU A 394 20.57 -19.86 22.78
CA GLU A 394 21.52 -20.24 21.74
C GLU A 394 20.93 -21.36 20.90
N THR A 395 21.05 -21.26 19.58
CA THR A 395 20.51 -22.26 18.66
C THR A 395 21.28 -22.28 17.36
N LYS A 396 20.93 -23.21 16.47
CA LYS A 396 21.48 -23.30 15.11
C LYS A 396 20.49 -22.78 14.09
N VAL A 397 21.01 -22.13 13.06
CA VAL A 397 20.24 -21.81 11.86
C VAL A 397 20.87 -22.54 10.69
N GLU A 398 20.04 -23.31 9.97
CA GLU A 398 20.41 -23.85 8.67
C GLU A 398 19.84 -22.96 7.57
N PHE A 399 20.68 -22.46 6.67
CA PHE A 399 20.25 -21.64 5.54
C PHE A 399 20.98 -22.02 4.25
N LYS A 400 20.32 -21.84 3.11
CA LYS A 400 20.93 -22.00 1.79
C LYS A 400 21.54 -20.68 1.32
N ARG A 401 22.75 -20.75 0.77
CA ARG A 401 23.36 -19.67 -0.02
C ARG A 401 23.60 -20.19 -1.44
N GLY A 402 22.72 -19.81 -2.37
CA GLY A 402 22.62 -20.52 -3.65
C GLY A 402 22.22 -21.98 -3.42
N GLU A 403 23.01 -22.92 -3.93
CA GLU A 403 22.79 -24.36 -3.74
C GLU A 403 23.44 -24.94 -2.47
N GLU A 404 24.32 -24.17 -1.81
CA GLU A 404 25.06 -24.64 -0.64
C GLU A 404 24.23 -24.49 0.65
N LEU A 405 24.09 -25.57 1.42
CA LEU A 405 23.49 -25.52 2.76
C LEU A 405 24.55 -25.21 3.81
N LYS A 406 24.31 -24.18 4.62
CA LYS A 406 25.19 -23.74 5.71
C LYS A 406 24.47 -23.86 7.05
N THR A 407 25.23 -24.10 8.10
CA THR A 407 24.74 -24.15 9.47
C THR A 407 25.60 -23.25 10.34
N VAL A 408 24.97 -22.36 11.09
CA VAL A 408 25.65 -21.41 11.98
C VAL A 408 25.00 -21.40 13.35
N ASP A 409 25.81 -21.24 14.39
CA ASP A 409 25.33 -21.02 15.75
C ASP A 409 24.98 -19.53 15.91
N ILE A 410 23.84 -19.26 16.55
CA ILE A 410 23.36 -17.93 16.87
C ILE A 410 23.02 -17.83 18.35
N LYS A 411 23.00 -16.60 18.83
CA LYS A 411 22.47 -16.24 20.13
C LYS A 411 21.48 -15.10 19.97
N PHE A 412 20.27 -15.25 20.51
CA PHE A 412 19.22 -14.24 20.46
C PHE A 412 19.45 -13.08 21.41
#